data_AF-A0A1B7HMJ8-F1
#
_entry.id   AF-A0A1B7HMJ8-F1
#
_cell.length_a   1.000
_cell.length_b   1.000
_cell.length_c   1.000
_cell.angle_alpha   90.00
_cell.angle_beta   90.00
_cell.angle_gamma   90.00
#
_symmetry.space_group_name_H-M   'P 1'
#
loop_
_entity.id
_entity.type
_entity.pdbx_description
1 polymer ?
#
loop_
_entity_poly.entity_id
_entity_poly.type
_entity_poly.pdbx_seq_one_letter_code
_entity_poly.pdbx_strand_id
1 'polypeptide(L)'
;MGELRQDDDGFAFSYHADYIGPPLSLSLPVRVGHFHSRTLPPFFASLAPEGWLKMRYSQLQQRDEQDLLGMLIDNGKNLIGAVQLVNIQED
;
A
#
# COMPACT_ATOMS: atom_id res chain seq x y z
N MET A 1 -0.95 3.83 12.09
CA MET A 1 -2.24 3.81 11.39
C MET A 1 -2.26 4.98 10.43
N GLY A 2 -2.73 4.74 9.22
CA GLY A 2 -2.75 5.70 8.13
C GLY A 2 -3.57 5.16 6.98
N GLU A 3 -3.87 6.01 6.02
CA GLU A 3 -4.67 5.70 4.85
C GLU A 3 -3.81 5.85 3.59
N LEU A 4 -3.83 4.83 2.74
CA LEU A 4 -3.29 4.88 1.38
C LEU A 4 -4.47 4.87 0.42
N ARG A 5 -4.54 5.87 -0.46
CA ARG A 5 -5.56 6.01 -1.49
C ARG A 5 -4.91 6.14 -2.86
N GLN A 6 -5.59 5.64 -3.86
CA GLN A 6 -5.31 5.92 -5.27
C GLN A 6 -6.42 6.79 -5.85
N ASP A 7 -6.06 7.80 -6.62
CA ASP A 7 -6.95 8.69 -7.37
C ASP A 7 -6.40 8.93 -8.80
N ASP A 8 -7.01 9.85 -9.53
CA ASP A 8 -6.63 10.17 -10.93
C ASP A 8 -5.24 10.81 -11.04
N ASP A 9 -4.74 11.45 -9.98
CA ASP A 9 -3.45 12.15 -9.94
C ASP A 9 -2.30 11.26 -9.39
N GLY A 10 -2.65 10.12 -8.80
CA GLY A 10 -1.73 9.07 -8.40
C GLY A 10 -2.11 8.43 -7.07
N PHE A 11 -1.20 8.50 -6.11
CA PHE A 11 -1.31 7.87 -4.80
C PHE A 11 -1.08 8.89 -3.69
N ALA A 12 -2.00 8.90 -2.72
CA ALA A 12 -1.92 9.70 -1.51
C ALA A 12 -1.77 8.80 -0.29
N PHE A 13 -0.80 9.10 0.58
CA PHE A 13 -0.69 8.45 1.88
C PHE A 13 -0.72 9.47 3.01
N SER A 14 -1.54 9.21 4.03
CA SER A 14 -1.66 10.08 5.20
C SER A 14 -1.61 9.27 6.48
N TYR A 15 -0.87 9.73 7.48
CA TYR A 15 -1.04 9.24 8.85
C TYR A 15 -2.37 9.74 9.42
N HIS A 16 -3.01 8.95 10.29
CA HIS A 16 -4.15 9.46 11.05
C HIS A 16 -3.70 10.60 11.97
N ALA A 17 -4.57 11.59 12.21
CA ALA A 17 -4.26 12.77 13.00
C ALA A 17 -3.87 12.44 14.46
N ASP A 18 -4.36 11.32 15.00
CA ASP A 18 -4.10 10.81 16.34
C ASP A 18 -2.95 9.79 16.39
N TYR A 19 -2.27 9.53 15.27
CA TYR A 19 -1.19 8.56 15.22
C TYR A 19 0.05 9.03 15.99
N ILE A 20 0.40 8.30 17.04
CA ILE A 20 1.62 8.50 17.82
C ILE A 20 2.45 7.21 17.75
N GLY A 21 3.57 7.25 17.02
CA GLY A 21 4.42 6.08 16.85
C GLY A 21 5.58 6.31 15.88
N PRO A 22 6.39 5.27 15.62
CA PRO A 22 7.45 5.35 14.62
C PRO A 22 6.87 5.51 13.20
N PRO A 23 7.63 6.09 12.26
CA PRO A 23 7.22 6.13 10.86
C PRO A 23 7.20 4.73 10.25
N LEU A 24 6.32 4.49 9.27
CA LEU A 24 6.30 3.24 8.48
C LEU A 24 7.62 3.04 7.71
N SER A 25 8.22 4.12 7.23
CA SER A 25 9.46 4.13 6.47
C SER A 25 10.20 5.45 6.68
N LEU A 26 11.52 5.44 6.47
CA LEU A 26 12.33 6.67 6.46
C LEU A 26 11.86 7.69 5.41
N SER A 27 11.28 7.22 4.30
CA SER A 27 10.70 8.08 3.26
C SER A 27 9.30 8.60 3.58
N LEU A 28 8.68 8.13 4.66
CA LEU A 28 7.33 8.51 5.09
C LEU A 28 7.35 9.01 6.55
N PRO A 29 8.06 10.11 6.87
CA PRO A 29 8.16 10.60 8.25
C PRO A 29 6.83 11.15 8.79
N VAL A 30 6.48 10.80 10.03
CA VAL A 30 5.24 11.24 10.70
C VAL A 30 5.10 12.77 10.72
N ARG A 31 6.20 13.51 10.87
CA ARG A 31 6.19 14.99 10.91
C ARG A 31 5.61 15.65 9.66
N VAL A 32 5.73 14.99 8.49
CA VAL A 32 5.18 15.51 7.24
C VAL A 32 3.70 15.13 7.15
N GLY A 33 3.35 13.92 7.59
CA GLY A 33 1.96 13.51 7.81
C GLY A 33 1.17 13.16 6.56
N HIS A 34 1.46 13.79 5.42
CA HIS A 34 0.75 13.62 4.14
C HIS A 34 1.74 13.56 2.96
N PHE A 35 1.49 12.66 2.02
CA PHE A 35 2.39 12.39 0.90
C PHE A 35 1.58 12.17 -0.38
N HIS A 36 2.07 12.67 -1.50
CA HIS A 36 1.49 12.43 -2.82
C HIS A 36 2.58 11.99 -3.80
N SER A 37 2.25 11.04 -4.68
CA SER A 37 3.16 10.51 -5.69
C SER A 37 2.38 9.99 -6.90
N ARG A 38 2.92 10.18 -8.11
CA ARG A 38 2.32 9.63 -9.35
C ARG A 38 2.41 8.10 -9.43
N THR A 39 3.28 7.50 -8.63
CA THR A 39 3.48 6.05 -8.52
C THR A 39 3.30 5.60 -7.08
N LEU A 40 2.95 4.32 -6.90
CA LEU A 40 2.80 3.71 -5.57
C LEU A 40 4.08 3.98 -4.74
N PRO A 41 3.97 4.55 -3.52
CA PRO A 41 5.16 4.91 -2.76
C PRO A 41 6.08 3.70 -2.56
N PRO A 42 7.42 3.86 -2.65
CA PRO A 42 8.35 2.73 -2.67
C PRO A 42 8.21 1.75 -1.51
N PHE A 43 7.83 2.25 -0.33
CA PHE A 43 7.53 1.40 0.82
C PHE A 43 6.42 0.37 0.51
N PHE A 44 5.27 0.82 -0.01
CA PHE A 44 4.18 -0.08 -0.36
C PHE A 44 4.50 -0.95 -1.56
N ALA A 45 5.19 -0.40 -2.57
CA ALA A 45 5.61 -1.18 -3.74
C ALA A 45 6.50 -2.37 -3.33
N SER A 46 7.37 -2.20 -2.32
CA SER A 46 8.22 -3.28 -1.80
C SER A 46 7.47 -4.39 -1.06
N LEU A 47 6.20 -4.18 -0.71
CA LEU A 47 5.33 -5.19 -0.11
C LEU A 47 4.63 -6.05 -1.17
N ALA A 48 4.58 -5.59 -2.42
CA ALA A 48 3.90 -6.29 -3.49
C ALA A 48 4.73 -7.51 -3.93
N PRO A 49 4.07 -8.61 -4.35
CA PRO A 49 4.80 -9.77 -4.85
C PRO A 49 5.57 -9.43 -6.14
N GLU A 50 6.74 -10.03 -6.32
CA GLU A 50 7.61 -9.82 -7.49
C GLU A 50 7.88 -11.14 -8.25
N GLY A 51 8.32 -11.01 -9.50
CA GLY A 51 8.74 -12.12 -10.35
C GLY A 51 7.72 -13.25 -10.46
N TRP A 52 8.16 -14.47 -10.19
CA TRP A 52 7.28 -15.66 -10.27
C TRP A 52 6.07 -15.58 -9.35
N LEU A 53 6.24 -15.05 -8.13
CA LEU A 53 5.14 -14.96 -7.16
C LEU A 53 4.06 -13.99 -7.65
N LYS A 54 4.47 -12.87 -8.26
CA LYS A 54 3.58 -11.89 -8.88
C LYS A 54 2.72 -12.51 -9.98
N MET A 55 3.36 -13.22 -10.90
CA MET A 55 2.67 -13.93 -11.99
C MET A 55 1.64 -14.93 -11.45
N ARG A 56 1.98 -15.67 -10.39
CA ARG A 56 1.07 -16.63 -9.76
C ARG A 56 -0.14 -15.95 -9.12
N TYR A 57 0.06 -14.83 -8.42
CA TYR A 57 -1.06 -14.08 -7.83
C TYR A 57 -1.98 -13.48 -8.89
N SER A 58 -1.43 -12.87 -9.95
CA SER A 58 -2.21 -12.36 -11.09
C SER A 58 -3.15 -13.43 -11.67
N GLN A 59 -2.63 -14.64 -11.91
CA GLN A 59 -3.43 -15.76 -12.42
C GLN A 59 -4.51 -16.22 -11.44
N LEU A 60 -4.17 -16.37 -10.15
CA LEU A 60 -5.10 -16.85 -9.12
C LEU A 60 -6.22 -15.84 -8.83
N GLN A 61 -5.89 -14.55 -8.84
CA GLN A 61 -6.80 -13.44 -8.51
C GLN A 61 -7.50 -12.88 -9.74
N GLN A 62 -7.16 -13.36 -10.96
CA GLN A 62 -7.68 -12.84 -12.23
C GLN A 62 -7.48 -11.32 -12.38
N ARG A 63 -6.34 -10.82 -11.90
CA ARG A 63 -5.97 -9.40 -11.94
C ARG A 63 -4.87 -9.13 -12.94
N ASP A 64 -4.84 -7.90 -13.45
CA ASP A 64 -3.71 -7.39 -14.23
C ASP A 64 -2.43 -7.45 -13.38
N GLU A 65 -1.33 -7.91 -13.98
CA GLU A 65 -0.04 -7.96 -13.32
C GLU A 65 0.48 -6.55 -12.92
N GLN A 66 -0.02 -5.49 -13.56
CA GLN A 66 0.34 -4.11 -13.23
C GLN A 66 -0.52 -3.49 -12.12
N ASP A 67 -1.60 -4.17 -11.69
CA ASP A 67 -2.46 -3.73 -10.58
C ASP A 67 -1.82 -4.05 -9.21
N LEU A 68 -0.71 -3.37 -8.91
CA LEU A 68 0.06 -3.57 -7.67
C LEU A 68 -0.75 -3.25 -6.42
N LEU A 69 -1.58 -2.20 -6.44
CA LEU A 69 -2.42 -1.86 -5.29
C LEU A 69 -3.49 -2.93 -5.07
N GLY A 70 -4.14 -3.41 -6.13
CA GLY A 70 -5.11 -4.50 -6.04
C GLY A 70 -4.50 -5.77 -5.46
N MET A 71 -3.29 -6.15 -5.91
CA MET A 71 -2.56 -7.28 -5.34
C MET A 71 -2.23 -7.08 -3.86
N LEU A 72 -1.85 -5.87 -3.45
CA LEU A 72 -1.58 -5.55 -2.06
C LEU A 72 -2.83 -5.64 -1.19
N ILE A 73 -3.97 -5.20 -1.69
CA ILE A 73 -5.26 -5.29 -0.98
C ILE A 73 -5.67 -6.74 -0.80
N ASP A 74 -5.61 -7.56 -1.87
CA ASP A 74 -6.01 -8.97 -1.81
C ASP A 74 -5.10 -9.79 -0.88
N ASN A 75 -3.83 -9.42 -0.79
CA ASN A 75 -2.83 -10.09 0.05
C ASN A 75 -2.61 -9.40 1.41
N GLY A 76 -3.35 -8.33 1.70
CA GLY A 76 -3.08 -7.38 2.79
C GLY A 76 -3.08 -7.94 4.20
N LYS A 77 -3.66 -9.15 4.39
CA LYS A 77 -3.68 -9.87 5.67
C LYS A 77 -2.38 -10.63 5.97
N ASN A 78 -1.56 -10.92 4.95
CA ASN A 78 -0.33 -11.72 5.07
C ASN A 78 0.82 -11.04 4.30
N LEU A 79 1.06 -9.76 4.57
CA LEU A 79 2.24 -9.06 4.03
C LEU A 79 3.47 -9.33 4.89
N ILE A 80 4.65 -9.24 4.28
CA ILE A 80 5.92 -9.38 5.01
C ILE A 80 6.09 -8.18 5.95
N GLY A 81 6.35 -8.45 7.24
CA GLY A 81 6.61 -7.43 8.26
C GLY A 81 5.43 -7.19 9.22
N ALA A 82 5.44 -6.04 9.90
CA ALA A 82 4.42 -5.66 10.88
C ALA A 82 3.33 -4.72 10.31
N VAL A 83 3.13 -4.77 8.98
CA VAL A 83 2.16 -3.93 8.28
C VAL A 83 1.02 -4.78 7.76
N GLN A 84 -0.21 -4.33 8.05
CA GLN A 84 -1.43 -4.89 7.52
C GLN A 84 -2.12 -3.83 6.66
N LEU A 85 -2.55 -4.21 5.46
CA LEU A 85 -3.42 -3.38 4.62
C LEU A 85 -4.85 -3.92 4.73
N VAL A 86 -5.77 -3.05 5.14
CA VAL A 86 -7.18 -3.36 5.25
C VAL A 86 -7.92 -2.44 4.28
N ASN A 87 -8.75 -3.02 3.42
CA ASN A 87 -9.62 -2.24 2.56
C ASN A 87 -10.65 -1.51 3.45
N ILE A 88 -10.71 -0.19 3.32
CA ILE A 88 -11.72 0.64 3.96
C ILE A 88 -12.90 0.66 2.99
N GLN A 89 -13.87 -0.24 3.18
CA GLN A 89 -15.15 -0.10 2.50
C GLN A 89 -15.91 1.03 3.21
N GLU A 90 -16.23 2.09 2.47
CA GLU A 90 -17.32 2.99 2.88
C GLU A 90 -18.64 2.22 2.71
N ASP A 91 -19.46 2.18 3.77
CA ASP A 91 -20.83 1.66 3.73
C ASP A 91 -21.71 2.43 2.72
#